data_AF-U4UIK9-F1
#
_entry.id   AF-U4UIK9-F1
#
_cell.length_a   1.000
_cell.length_b   1.000
_cell.length_c   1.000
_cell.angle_alpha   90.00
_cell.angle_beta   90.00
_cell.angle_gamma   90.00
#
_symmetry.space_group_name_H-M   'P 1'
#
loop_
_entity.id
_entity.type
_entity.pdbx_description
1 polymer ?
#
loop_
_entity_poly.entity_id
_entity_poly.type
_entity_poly.pdbx_seq_one_letter_code
_entity_poly.pdbx_strand_id
1 'polypeptide(L)'
;MEKEDELLFNFFTHISQLSFEKAKELVERDKPPKCPVTPRTMFSNFLQQLALAEKSYMDIGFLQNKQKSFLRKDNSLRAVYEYMKNDLKKIEESCKHVRGVQRDSKEDQRIPNYCQNIAQFINARINLIDLYEKIYNQAMTNKHMAYVDILNALETTIQTHHLGFTDITLTPIKAVFSLECDIVQQLFKAMFELQKLQFLPSLALIHGVHTRLLAWESKMQRETWKLGIFKNSPLPTLYQWLQKLKGAVLSKFSLYFHDILANQTTPTDMRHICSKLHHDYYQK
;
A
#
# COMPACT_ATOMS: atom_id res chain seq x y z
N MET A 1 11.09 22.69 -11.15
CA MET A 1 9.84 21.91 -11.19
C MET A 1 8.73 22.90 -11.48
N GLU A 2 7.89 22.64 -12.48
CA GLU A 2 6.80 23.56 -12.83
C GLU A 2 5.68 23.45 -11.78
N LYS A 3 4.84 24.48 -11.64
CA LYS A 3 3.84 24.57 -10.56
C LYS A 3 2.90 23.35 -10.49
N GLU A 4 2.56 22.77 -11.64
CA GLU A 4 1.69 21.59 -11.73
C GLU A 4 2.41 20.30 -11.32
N ASP A 5 3.67 20.13 -11.72
CA ASP A 5 4.50 19.00 -11.29
C ASP A 5 4.69 19.02 -9.77
N GLU A 6 4.92 20.20 -9.20
CA GLU A 6 5.07 20.39 -7.76
C GLU A 6 3.76 20.04 -7.02
N LEU A 7 2.61 20.46 -7.55
CA LEU A 7 1.31 20.10 -6.99
C LEU A 7 1.11 18.58 -6.98
N LEU A 8 1.40 17.91 -8.09
CA LEU A 8 1.20 16.46 -8.20
C LEU A 8 2.19 15.68 -7.33
N PHE A 9 3.45 16.11 -7.28
CA PHE A 9 4.47 15.56 -6.39
C PHE A 9 4.07 15.70 -4.92
N ASN A 10 3.58 16.87 -4.50
CA ASN A 10 3.11 17.11 -3.14
C ASN A 10 1.84 16.32 -2.81
N PHE A 11 0.93 16.18 -3.78
CA PHE A 11 -0.24 15.30 -3.65
C PHE A 11 0.19 13.86 -3.35
N PHE A 12 1.06 13.27 -4.19
CA PHE A 12 1.54 11.91 -3.96
C PHE A 12 2.42 11.77 -2.72
N THR A 13 3.12 12.84 -2.30
CA THR A 13 3.81 12.89 -1.02
C THR A 13 2.81 12.73 0.13
N HIS A 14 1.71 13.47 0.14
CA HIS A 14 0.67 13.31 1.16
C HIS A 14 0.02 11.92 1.14
N ILE A 15 -0.27 11.36 -0.05
CA ILE A 15 -0.77 9.98 -0.16
C ILE A 15 0.24 8.98 0.42
N SER A 16 1.54 9.11 0.10
CA SER A 16 2.61 8.24 0.59
C SER A 16 2.76 8.28 2.12
N GLN A 17 2.43 9.42 2.73
CA GLN A 17 2.45 9.67 4.17
C GLN A 17 1.11 9.37 4.85
N LEU A 18 0.13 8.82 4.11
CA LEU A 18 -1.21 8.48 4.57
C LEU A 18 -2.01 9.70 5.08
N SER A 19 -1.68 10.89 4.57
CA SER A 19 -2.32 12.17 4.88
C SER A 19 -3.40 12.51 3.86
N PHE A 20 -4.42 11.65 3.76
CA PHE A 20 -5.39 11.71 2.67
C PHE A 20 -6.23 12.99 2.68
N GLU A 21 -6.55 13.54 3.86
CA GLU A 21 -7.30 14.80 3.92
C GLU A 21 -6.45 15.98 3.46
N LYS A 22 -5.17 16.03 3.82
CA LYS A 22 -4.24 17.06 3.32
C LYS A 22 -4.06 16.98 1.80
N ALA A 23 -3.99 15.77 1.25
CA ALA A 23 -3.92 15.57 -0.20
C ALA A 23 -5.17 16.16 -0.89
N LYS A 24 -6.36 15.99 -0.30
CA LYS A 24 -7.62 16.57 -0.81
C LYS A 24 -7.64 18.08 -0.67
N GLU A 25 -7.31 18.62 0.50
CA GLU A 25 -7.24 20.06 0.78
C GLU A 25 -6.27 20.77 -0.17
N LEU A 26 -5.12 20.15 -0.47
CA LEU A 26 -4.15 20.67 -1.44
C LEU A 26 -4.77 20.87 -2.82
N VAL A 27 -5.55 19.88 -3.29
CA VAL A 27 -6.21 19.92 -4.60
C VAL A 27 -7.41 20.87 -4.60
N GLU A 28 -8.12 21.01 -3.47
CA GLU A 28 -9.22 21.97 -3.32
C GLU A 28 -8.74 23.41 -3.37
N ARG A 29 -7.60 23.71 -2.72
CA ARG A 29 -7.04 25.06 -2.67
C ARG A 29 -6.58 25.57 -4.04
N ASP A 30 -6.20 24.67 -4.96
CA ASP A 30 -5.82 25.04 -6.33
C ASP A 30 -7.05 25.27 -7.24
N LYS A 31 -8.27 24.89 -6.81
CA LYS A 31 -9.50 25.10 -7.60
C LYS A 31 -10.04 26.53 -7.43
N PRO A 32 -10.28 27.28 -8.52
CA PRO A 32 -11.01 28.54 -8.44
C PRO A 32 -12.51 28.29 -8.17
N PRO A 33 -13.19 29.17 -7.41
CA PRO A 33 -14.54 28.94 -6.86
C PRO A 33 -15.69 28.83 -7.89
N LYS A 34 -15.44 29.13 -9.17
CA LYS A 34 -16.40 28.98 -10.28
C LYS A 34 -15.65 28.58 -11.54
N CYS A 35 -15.58 27.28 -11.84
CA CYS A 35 -14.87 26.79 -13.01
C CYS A 35 -15.82 26.02 -13.94
N PRO A 36 -15.87 26.35 -15.25
CA PRO A 36 -16.53 25.50 -16.23
C PRO A 36 -15.85 24.12 -16.27
N VAL A 37 -16.57 23.12 -16.77
CA VAL A 37 -16.03 21.76 -16.91
C VAL A 37 -14.88 21.78 -17.92
N THR A 38 -13.66 21.73 -17.40
CA THR A 38 -12.40 21.68 -18.16
C THR A 38 -11.62 20.41 -17.80
N PRO A 39 -10.73 19.91 -18.69
CA PRO A 39 -9.91 18.75 -18.37
C PRO A 39 -9.12 18.89 -17.05
N ARG A 40 -8.65 20.09 -16.74
CA ARG A 40 -7.99 20.41 -15.47
C ARG A 40 -8.92 20.19 -14.27
N THR A 41 -10.14 20.72 -14.31
CA THR A 41 -11.11 20.53 -13.21
C THR A 41 -11.53 19.07 -13.05
N MET A 42 -11.67 18.34 -14.15
CA MET A 42 -11.93 16.90 -14.13
C MET A 42 -10.77 16.15 -13.47
N PHE A 43 -9.53 16.47 -13.84
CA PHE A 43 -8.32 15.90 -13.26
C PHE A 43 -8.21 16.18 -11.75
N SER A 44 -8.47 17.41 -11.32
CA SER A 44 -8.50 17.75 -9.90
C SER A 44 -9.63 17.04 -9.13
N ASN A 45 -10.81 16.84 -9.73
CA ASN A 45 -11.87 16.01 -9.12
C ASN A 45 -11.44 14.55 -9.00
N PHE A 46 -10.77 14.03 -10.03
CA PHE A 46 -10.22 12.68 -10.03
C PHE A 46 -9.19 12.47 -8.92
N LEU A 47 -8.26 13.41 -8.70
CA LEU A 47 -7.25 13.30 -7.62
C LEU A 47 -7.90 13.22 -6.23
N GLN A 48 -9.00 13.94 -5.99
CA GLN A 48 -9.75 13.82 -4.73
C GLN A 48 -10.36 12.43 -4.54
N GLN A 49 -10.92 11.84 -5.62
CA GLN A 49 -11.44 10.47 -5.58
C GLN A 49 -10.30 9.45 -5.34
N LEU A 50 -9.13 9.68 -5.94
CA LEU A 50 -7.95 8.84 -5.73
C LEU A 50 -7.50 8.84 -4.27
N ALA A 51 -7.50 9.99 -3.60
CA ALA A 51 -7.18 10.06 -2.18
C ALA A 51 -8.14 9.23 -1.31
N LEU A 52 -9.44 9.23 -1.64
CA LEU A 52 -10.46 8.43 -0.95
C LEU A 52 -10.31 6.93 -1.22
N ALA A 53 -9.96 6.56 -2.46
CA ALA A 53 -9.72 5.17 -2.84
C ALA A 53 -8.47 4.61 -2.15
N GLU A 54 -7.37 5.37 -2.08
CA GLU A 54 -6.14 4.97 -1.39
C GLU A 54 -6.35 4.85 0.13
N LYS A 55 -7.15 5.75 0.74
CA LYS A 55 -7.57 5.60 2.15
C LYS A 55 -8.30 4.27 2.37
N SER A 56 -9.26 3.98 1.51
CA SER A 56 -10.06 2.74 1.56
C SER A 56 -9.21 1.49 1.33
N TYR A 57 -8.15 1.60 0.51
CA TYR A 57 -7.18 0.52 0.30
C TYR A 57 -6.42 0.20 1.59
N MET A 58 -5.92 1.22 2.29
CA MET A 58 -5.18 1.05 3.54
C MET A 58 -6.02 0.44 4.67
N ASP A 59 -7.34 0.56 4.59
CA ASP A 59 -8.28 -0.05 5.54
C ASP A 59 -8.54 -1.54 5.26
N ILE A 60 -8.06 -2.09 4.13
CA ILE A 60 -8.20 -3.49 3.70
C ILE A 60 -9.64 -4.05 3.77
N GLY A 61 -10.65 -3.19 3.78
CA GLY A 61 -12.07 -3.57 3.88
C GLY A 61 -12.54 -4.44 2.70
N PHE A 62 -11.84 -4.37 1.57
CA PHE A 62 -12.09 -5.22 0.40
C PHE A 62 -11.93 -6.72 0.68
N LEU A 63 -11.17 -7.11 1.72
CA LEU A 63 -11.06 -8.51 2.15
C LEU A 63 -12.28 -9.02 2.94
N GLN A 64 -13.05 -8.11 3.58
CA GLN A 64 -14.16 -8.48 4.48
C GLN A 64 -15.50 -8.64 3.74
N ASN A 65 -15.64 -8.03 2.57
CA ASN A 65 -16.93 -7.92 1.87
C ASN A 65 -17.44 -9.23 1.23
N LYS A 66 -16.64 -10.31 1.21
CA LYS A 66 -17.03 -11.57 0.54
C LYS A 66 -17.92 -12.49 1.39
N GLN A 67 -18.05 -12.28 2.70
CA GLN A 67 -18.79 -13.21 3.59
C GLN A 67 -20.09 -12.67 4.19
N LYS A 68 -20.48 -11.41 3.98
CA LYS A 68 -21.68 -10.81 4.64
C LYS A 68 -22.62 -9.98 3.75
N SER A 69 -22.55 -10.06 2.43
CA SER A 69 -23.38 -9.20 1.57
C SER A 69 -24.38 -9.97 0.73
N PHE A 70 -25.51 -10.33 1.33
CA PHE A 70 -26.71 -10.72 0.56
C PHE A 70 -27.52 -9.51 0.05
N LEU A 71 -27.13 -8.27 0.42
CA LEU A 71 -27.94 -7.06 0.16
C LEU A 71 -27.15 -5.77 -0.17
N ARG A 72 -25.82 -5.77 -0.31
CA ARG A 72 -25.08 -4.58 -0.79
C ARG A 72 -24.58 -4.77 -2.21
N LYS A 73 -24.95 -3.83 -3.06
CA LYS A 73 -24.51 -3.64 -4.44
C LYS A 73 -22.98 -3.69 -4.52
N ASP A 74 -22.48 -4.53 -5.44
CA ASP A 74 -21.08 -4.86 -5.70
C ASP A 74 -20.22 -3.67 -6.15
N ASN A 75 -19.89 -2.75 -5.25
CA ASN A 75 -18.76 -1.83 -5.49
C ASN A 75 -17.56 -2.30 -4.67
N SER A 76 -16.93 -3.39 -5.12
CA SER A 76 -15.61 -3.77 -4.62
C SER A 76 -14.62 -2.63 -4.88
N LEU A 77 -13.59 -2.50 -4.03
CA LEU A 77 -12.56 -1.47 -4.22
C LEU A 77 -11.85 -1.63 -5.59
N ARG A 78 -11.74 -2.88 -6.06
CA ARG A 78 -11.28 -3.20 -7.43
C ARG A 78 -12.14 -2.50 -8.48
N ALA A 79 -13.47 -2.58 -8.38
CA ALA A 79 -14.37 -1.92 -9.31
C ALA A 79 -14.20 -0.39 -9.27
N VAL A 80 -14.01 0.20 -8.09
CA VAL A 80 -13.73 1.64 -7.94
C VAL A 80 -12.49 2.04 -8.74
N TYR A 81 -11.38 1.31 -8.61
CA TYR A 81 -10.16 1.57 -9.39
C TYR A 81 -10.34 1.39 -10.91
N GLU A 82 -11.13 0.40 -11.35
CA GLU A 82 -11.44 0.22 -12.77
C GLU A 82 -12.29 1.37 -13.33
N TYR A 83 -13.28 1.86 -12.57
CA TYR A 83 -14.04 3.06 -12.95
C TYR A 83 -13.14 4.28 -13.05
N MET A 84 -12.23 4.47 -12.09
CA MET A 84 -11.26 5.56 -12.10
C MET A 84 -10.32 5.51 -13.31
N LYS A 85 -9.88 4.33 -13.75
CA LYS A 85 -9.12 4.18 -15.00
C LYS A 85 -9.91 4.64 -16.23
N ASN A 86 -11.22 4.35 -16.27
CA ASN A 86 -12.07 4.83 -17.35
C ASN A 86 -12.25 6.35 -17.31
N ASP A 87 -12.30 6.95 -16.11
CA ASP A 87 -12.36 8.40 -15.97
C ASP A 87 -11.06 9.08 -16.44
N LEU A 88 -9.89 8.49 -16.20
CA LEU A 88 -8.62 8.97 -16.77
C LEU A 88 -8.65 9.00 -18.30
N LYS A 89 -9.17 7.95 -18.95
CA LYS A 89 -9.33 7.92 -20.42
C LYS A 89 -10.25 9.04 -20.92
N LYS A 90 -11.36 9.30 -20.24
CA LYS A 90 -12.27 10.42 -20.60
C LYS A 90 -11.58 11.77 -20.46
N ILE A 91 -10.74 11.96 -19.44
CA ILE A 91 -9.95 13.18 -19.26
C ILE A 91 -8.97 13.35 -20.44
N GLU A 92 -8.26 12.28 -20.84
CA GLU A 92 -7.37 12.28 -21.99
C GLU A 92 -8.08 12.61 -23.30
N GLU A 93 -9.26 12.03 -23.54
CA GLU A 93 -10.10 12.31 -24.71
C GLU A 93 -10.61 13.75 -24.74
N SER A 94 -10.97 14.30 -23.57
CA SER A 94 -11.36 15.70 -23.42
C SER A 94 -10.19 16.64 -23.74
N CYS A 95 -8.96 16.26 -23.40
CA CYS A 95 -7.74 17.00 -23.80
C CYS A 95 -7.49 16.97 -25.32
N LYS A 96 -7.99 15.97 -26.05
CA LYS A 96 -7.86 15.90 -27.52
C LYS A 96 -8.87 16.80 -28.23
N HIS A 97 -10.09 16.92 -27.70
CA HIS A 97 -11.12 17.79 -28.27
C HIS A 97 -10.77 19.28 -28.17
N VAL A 98 -10.10 19.70 -27.10
CA VAL A 98 -9.60 21.08 -26.94
C VAL A 98 -8.51 21.43 -27.97
N ARG A 99 -7.76 20.44 -28.47
CA ARG A 99 -6.66 20.61 -29.44
C ARG A 99 -7.09 20.86 -30.88
N GLY A 100 -8.39 20.82 -31.19
CA GLY A 100 -8.94 21.18 -32.51
C GLY A 100 -8.73 22.65 -32.92
N VAL A 101 -8.23 23.49 -32.00
CA VAL A 101 -7.86 24.89 -32.25
C VAL A 101 -6.37 25.04 -31.94
N GLN A 102 -5.55 25.25 -32.98
CA GLN A 102 -4.08 25.29 -32.94
C GLN A 102 -3.49 25.95 -31.67
N ARG A 103 -3.00 25.14 -30.72
CA ARG A 103 -1.93 25.48 -29.76
C ARG A 103 -1.17 24.21 -29.38
N ASP A 104 0.02 24.04 -29.96
CA ASP A 104 1.03 23.07 -29.51
C ASP A 104 1.83 23.67 -28.35
N SER A 105 1.20 23.88 -27.20
CA SER A 105 1.94 24.28 -26.00
C SER A 105 2.38 23.05 -25.21
N LYS A 106 3.59 23.08 -24.63
CA LYS A 106 4.09 21.99 -23.74
C LYS A 106 3.18 21.76 -22.53
N GLU A 107 2.39 22.77 -22.13
CA GLU A 107 1.41 22.69 -21.04
C GLU A 107 0.23 21.78 -21.40
N ASP A 108 -0.19 21.74 -22.67
CA ASP A 108 -1.33 20.94 -23.14
C ASP A 108 -1.06 19.42 -23.17
N GLN A 109 0.20 19.00 -23.03
CA GLN A 109 0.61 17.59 -23.03
C GLN A 109 0.79 16.99 -21.63
N ARG A 110 0.79 17.80 -20.56
CA ARG A 110 1.08 17.30 -19.20
C ARG A 110 -0.04 16.45 -18.61
N ILE A 111 -1.29 16.92 -18.65
CA ILE A 111 -2.43 16.19 -18.07
C ILE A 111 -2.55 14.77 -18.66
N PRO A 112 -2.50 14.57 -19.99
CA PRO A 112 -2.48 13.22 -20.57
C PRO A 112 -1.31 12.35 -20.06
N ASN A 113 -0.11 12.91 -19.90
CA ASN A 113 1.04 12.17 -19.38
C ASN A 113 0.83 11.77 -17.91
N TYR A 114 0.24 12.64 -17.09
CA TYR A 114 -0.14 12.30 -15.72
C TYR A 114 -1.21 11.21 -15.70
N CYS A 115 -2.25 11.31 -16.54
CA CYS A 115 -3.29 10.29 -16.66
C CYS A 115 -2.70 8.91 -16.98
N GLN A 116 -1.79 8.83 -17.95
CA GLN A 116 -1.13 7.58 -18.32
C GLN A 116 -0.30 7.00 -17.15
N ASN A 117 0.50 7.83 -16.47
CA ASN A 117 1.30 7.39 -15.32
C ASN A 117 0.43 6.93 -14.15
N ILE A 118 -0.63 7.68 -13.83
CA ILE A 118 -1.56 7.31 -12.75
C ILE A 118 -2.34 6.05 -13.11
N ALA A 119 -2.70 5.84 -14.37
CA ALA A 119 -3.35 4.60 -14.82
C ALA A 119 -2.45 3.38 -14.61
N GLN A 120 -1.13 3.49 -14.84
CA GLN A 120 -0.17 2.43 -14.53
C GLN A 120 -0.10 2.17 -13.02
N PHE A 121 -0.08 3.22 -12.19
CA PHE A 121 -0.16 3.07 -10.73
C PHE A 121 -1.46 2.38 -10.28
N ILE A 122 -2.61 2.75 -10.83
CA ILE A 122 -3.89 2.11 -10.51
C ILE A 122 -3.88 0.62 -10.88
N ASN A 123 -3.30 0.26 -12.03
CA ASN A 123 -3.11 -1.16 -12.39
C ASN A 123 -2.24 -1.90 -11.37
N ALA A 124 -1.16 -1.27 -10.90
CA ALA A 124 -0.30 -1.84 -9.87
C ALA A 124 -1.09 -2.07 -8.55
N ARG A 125 -1.94 -1.11 -8.19
CA ARG A 125 -2.80 -1.20 -7.00
C ARG A 125 -3.86 -2.30 -7.11
N ILE A 126 -4.49 -2.45 -8.28
CA ILE A 126 -5.43 -3.56 -8.55
C ILE A 126 -4.73 -4.91 -8.38
N ASN A 127 -3.52 -5.07 -8.93
CA ASN A 127 -2.77 -6.32 -8.79
C ASN A 127 -2.40 -6.62 -7.33
N LEU A 128 -2.14 -5.60 -6.51
CA LEU A 128 -1.95 -5.79 -5.07
C LEU A 128 -3.25 -6.21 -4.36
N ILE A 129 -4.40 -5.66 -4.73
CA ILE A 129 -5.71 -6.12 -4.22
C ILE A 129 -5.87 -7.61 -4.52
N ASP A 130 -5.66 -8.02 -5.78
CA ASP A 130 -5.78 -9.42 -6.21
C ASP A 130 -4.80 -10.33 -5.46
N LEU A 131 -3.58 -9.84 -5.18
CA LEU A 131 -2.60 -10.55 -4.37
C LEU A 131 -3.04 -10.73 -2.91
N TYR A 132 -3.53 -9.68 -2.25
CA TYR A 132 -4.03 -9.79 -0.87
C TYR A 132 -5.25 -10.72 -0.79
N GLU A 133 -6.14 -10.68 -1.79
CA GLU A 133 -7.25 -11.62 -1.89
C GLU A 133 -6.75 -13.06 -2.06
N LYS A 134 -5.72 -13.30 -2.88
CA LYS A 134 -5.10 -14.63 -3.00
C LYS A 134 -4.54 -15.11 -1.67
N ILE A 135 -3.80 -14.26 -0.94
CA ILE A 135 -3.25 -14.56 0.39
C ILE A 135 -4.38 -14.91 1.37
N TYR A 136 -5.43 -14.09 1.41
CA TYR A 136 -6.59 -14.30 2.28
C TYR A 136 -7.31 -15.61 1.97
N ASN A 137 -7.63 -15.86 0.71
CA ASN A 137 -8.34 -17.08 0.29
C ASN A 137 -7.51 -18.33 0.60
N GLN A 138 -6.20 -18.32 0.35
CA GLN A 138 -5.33 -19.45 0.69
C GLN A 138 -5.27 -19.68 2.20
N ALA A 139 -5.24 -18.62 3.01
CA ALA A 139 -5.25 -18.72 4.47
C ALA A 139 -6.56 -19.31 5.03
N MET A 140 -7.69 -19.05 4.38
CA MET A 140 -9.02 -19.52 4.83
C MET A 140 -9.34 -20.94 4.37
N THR A 141 -8.87 -21.34 3.18
CA THR A 141 -9.27 -22.61 2.54
C THR A 141 -8.30 -23.76 2.78
N ASN A 142 -7.00 -23.46 2.96
CA ASN A 142 -5.98 -24.49 3.05
C ASN A 142 -5.49 -24.69 4.48
N LYS A 143 -5.33 -25.96 4.87
CA LYS A 143 -4.65 -26.34 6.13
C LYS A 143 -3.18 -25.91 6.15
N HIS A 144 -2.55 -25.85 4.98
CA HIS A 144 -1.16 -25.44 4.80
C HIS A 144 -1.06 -24.33 3.76
N MET A 145 -0.27 -23.31 4.06
CA MET A 145 -0.05 -22.18 3.17
C MET A 145 1.06 -22.52 2.17
N ALA A 146 0.76 -22.47 0.87
CA ALA A 146 1.73 -22.67 -0.19
C ALA A 146 2.58 -21.39 -0.38
N TYR A 147 3.59 -21.19 0.47
CA TYR A 147 4.39 -19.95 0.46
C TYR A 147 5.07 -19.68 -0.89
N VAL A 148 5.50 -20.72 -1.61
CA VAL A 148 6.12 -20.60 -2.94
C VAL A 148 5.15 -19.95 -3.95
N ASP A 149 3.87 -20.32 -3.93
CA ASP A 149 2.87 -19.77 -4.85
C ASP A 149 2.55 -18.29 -4.56
N ILE A 150 2.64 -17.90 -3.29
CA ILE A 150 2.50 -16.51 -2.87
C ILE A 150 3.73 -15.71 -3.29
N LEU A 151 4.93 -16.25 -3.06
CA LEU A 151 6.19 -15.61 -3.43
C LEU A 151 6.31 -15.43 -4.95
N ASN A 152 5.92 -16.41 -5.75
CA ASN A 152 5.89 -16.31 -7.21
C ASN A 152 4.90 -15.24 -7.69
N ALA A 153 3.72 -15.15 -7.06
CA ALA A 153 2.75 -14.10 -7.38
C ALA A 153 3.27 -12.70 -7.00
N LEU A 154 3.93 -12.55 -5.85
CA LEU A 154 4.59 -11.31 -5.43
C LEU A 154 5.67 -10.89 -6.43
N GLU A 155 6.57 -11.80 -6.79
CA GLU A 155 7.65 -11.54 -7.74
C GLU A 155 7.08 -11.12 -9.10
N THR A 156 6.06 -11.81 -9.59
CA THR A 156 5.36 -11.45 -10.83
C THR A 156 4.78 -10.04 -10.76
N THR A 157 4.12 -9.68 -9.66
CA THR A 157 3.56 -8.33 -9.47
C THR A 157 4.66 -7.26 -9.43
N ILE A 158 5.76 -7.50 -8.72
CA ILE A 158 6.90 -6.59 -8.65
C ILE A 158 7.51 -6.39 -10.05
N GLN A 159 7.80 -7.48 -10.75
CA GLN A 159 8.39 -7.45 -12.10
C GLN A 159 7.45 -6.81 -13.12
N THR A 160 6.13 -7.01 -13.00
CA THR A 160 5.16 -6.38 -13.91
C THR A 160 5.20 -4.85 -13.81
N HIS A 161 5.45 -4.31 -12.61
CA HIS A 161 5.28 -2.88 -12.33
C HIS A 161 6.60 -2.12 -12.09
N HIS A 162 7.76 -2.78 -12.11
CA HIS A 162 9.05 -2.15 -11.81
C HIS A 162 9.39 -0.94 -12.72
N LEU A 163 9.03 -1.01 -14.01
CA LEU A 163 9.22 0.07 -15.00
C LEU A 163 7.99 0.98 -15.15
N GLY A 164 6.92 0.74 -14.39
CA GLY A 164 5.71 1.55 -14.43
C GLY A 164 5.84 2.85 -13.62
N PHE A 165 4.99 3.83 -13.96
CA PHE A 165 4.72 5.08 -13.23
C PHE A 165 6.02 5.77 -12.76
N THR A 166 6.96 5.92 -13.70
CA THR A 166 8.32 6.43 -13.47
C THR A 166 8.42 7.95 -13.46
N ASP A 167 7.33 8.66 -13.75
CA ASP A 167 7.29 10.11 -13.66
C ASP A 167 7.72 10.58 -12.27
N ILE A 168 8.55 11.63 -12.23
CA ILE A 168 9.13 12.14 -10.98
C ILE A 168 8.05 12.53 -9.98
N THR A 169 6.89 13.00 -10.44
CA THR A 169 5.74 13.38 -9.61
C THR A 169 5.15 12.19 -8.85
N LEU A 170 5.31 10.96 -9.35
CA LEU A 170 4.83 9.72 -8.71
C LEU A 170 5.93 9.02 -7.88
N THR A 171 7.15 9.56 -7.83
CA THR A 171 8.25 8.98 -7.03
C THR A 171 7.86 8.66 -5.57
N PRO A 172 7.15 9.55 -4.84
CA PRO A 172 6.75 9.25 -3.46
C PRO A 172 5.85 8.03 -3.34
N ILE A 173 4.85 7.90 -4.23
CA ILE A 173 3.90 6.78 -4.19
C ILE A 173 4.55 5.48 -4.70
N LYS A 174 5.45 5.57 -5.69
CA LYS A 174 6.25 4.43 -6.15
C LYS A 174 7.12 3.86 -5.04
N ALA A 175 7.77 4.73 -4.26
CA ALA A 175 8.58 4.30 -3.13
C ALA A 175 7.76 3.52 -2.09
N VAL A 176 6.53 3.96 -1.79
CA VAL A 176 5.64 3.24 -0.85
C VAL A 176 5.10 1.95 -1.45
N PHE A 177 4.74 1.92 -2.73
CA PHE A 177 4.34 0.69 -3.42
C PHE A 177 5.45 -0.37 -3.36
N SER A 178 6.70 0.01 -3.67
CA SER A 178 7.85 -0.90 -3.59
C SER A 178 8.12 -1.34 -2.15
N LEU A 179 8.04 -0.43 -1.19
CA LEU A 179 8.21 -0.75 0.23
C LEU A 179 7.17 -1.75 0.73
N GLU A 180 5.91 -1.57 0.35
CA GLU A 180 4.81 -2.47 0.67
C GLU A 180 5.09 -3.89 0.11
N CYS A 181 5.42 -3.98 -1.18
CA CYS A 181 5.76 -5.24 -1.83
C CYS A 181 6.95 -5.94 -1.14
N ASP A 182 8.02 -5.19 -0.84
CA ASP A 182 9.23 -5.70 -0.20
C ASP A 182 8.97 -6.28 1.18
N ILE A 183 8.14 -5.59 1.98
CA ILE A 183 7.77 -6.04 3.33
C ILE A 183 6.98 -7.33 3.25
N VAL A 184 5.95 -7.38 2.40
CA VAL A 184 5.14 -8.59 2.22
C VAL A 184 6.02 -9.74 1.73
N GLN A 185 6.83 -9.52 0.69
CA GLN A 185 7.72 -10.53 0.14
C GLN A 185 8.69 -11.09 1.20
N GLN A 186 9.29 -10.24 2.03
CA GLN A 186 10.24 -10.71 3.05
C GLN A 186 9.57 -11.41 4.21
N LEU A 187 8.34 -11.03 4.60
CA LEU A 187 7.57 -11.80 5.57
C LEU A 187 7.28 -13.22 5.06
N PHE A 188 6.88 -13.36 3.80
CA PHE A 188 6.64 -14.66 3.19
C PHE A 188 7.92 -15.47 2.97
N LYS A 189 9.03 -14.82 2.59
CA LYS A 189 10.35 -15.47 2.53
C LYS A 189 10.79 -15.95 3.92
N ALA A 190 10.58 -15.16 4.97
CA ALA A 190 10.90 -15.56 6.34
C ALA A 190 10.09 -16.78 6.78
N MET A 191 8.78 -16.81 6.48
CA MET A 191 7.94 -17.98 6.77
C MET A 191 8.39 -19.24 6.00
N PHE A 192 8.82 -19.06 4.75
CA PHE A 192 9.36 -20.16 3.94
C PHE A 192 10.69 -20.70 4.51
N GLU A 193 11.63 -19.82 4.88
CA GLU A 193 12.90 -20.25 5.48
C GLU A 193 12.72 -20.84 6.89
N LEU A 194 11.73 -20.36 7.65
CA LEU A 194 11.33 -20.95 8.93
C LEU A 194 10.84 -22.40 8.76
N GLN A 195 10.04 -22.68 7.72
CA GLN A 195 9.60 -24.04 7.42
C GLN A 195 10.77 -24.98 7.11
N LYS A 196 11.88 -24.44 6.60
CA LYS A 196 13.13 -25.16 6.33
C LYS A 196 14.11 -25.17 7.50
N LEU A 197 13.70 -24.64 8.67
CA LEU A 197 14.52 -24.51 9.87
C LEU A 197 15.84 -23.77 9.62
N GLN A 198 15.84 -22.78 8.73
CA GLN A 198 17.03 -21.99 8.42
C GLN A 198 17.13 -20.77 9.35
N PHE A 199 17.96 -20.87 10.39
CA PHE A 199 18.10 -19.84 11.43
C PHE A 199 18.54 -18.47 10.87
N LEU A 200 19.75 -18.38 10.29
CA LEU A 200 20.33 -17.10 9.86
C LEU A 200 19.50 -16.41 8.76
N PRO A 201 19.03 -17.09 7.70
CA PRO A 201 18.18 -16.46 6.69
C PRO A 201 16.88 -15.92 7.29
N SER A 202 16.22 -16.69 8.17
CA SER A 202 15.00 -16.25 8.83
C SER A 202 15.23 -15.01 9.70
N LEU A 203 16.30 -15.00 10.50
CA LEU A 203 16.66 -13.87 11.35
C LEU A 203 16.92 -12.60 10.53
N ALA A 204 17.70 -12.70 9.46
CA ALA A 204 18.03 -11.58 8.59
C ALA A 204 16.78 -10.98 7.93
N LEU A 205 15.87 -11.82 7.43
CA LEU A 205 14.61 -11.40 6.82
C LEU A 205 13.68 -10.71 7.83
N ILE A 206 13.53 -11.29 9.04
CA ILE A 206 12.69 -10.72 10.10
C ILE A 206 13.22 -9.35 10.54
N HIS A 207 14.55 -9.22 10.71
CA HIS A 207 15.18 -7.95 11.04
C HIS A 207 14.97 -6.91 9.92
N GLY A 208 15.20 -7.30 8.67
CA GLY A 208 14.97 -6.42 7.51
C GLY A 208 13.53 -5.91 7.42
N VAL A 209 12.54 -6.77 7.72
CA VAL A 209 11.13 -6.35 7.79
C VAL A 209 10.91 -5.36 8.93
N HIS A 210 11.49 -5.60 10.11
CA HIS A 210 11.35 -4.70 11.26
C HIS A 210 11.86 -3.29 10.93
N THR A 211 13.06 -3.17 10.35
CA THR A 211 13.64 -1.87 9.95
C THR A 211 12.76 -1.15 8.93
N ARG A 212 12.23 -1.86 7.93
CA ARG A 212 11.35 -1.28 6.92
C ARG A 212 10.01 -0.81 7.47
N LEU A 213 9.40 -1.56 8.38
CA LEU A 213 8.16 -1.14 9.04
C LEU A 213 8.38 0.13 9.88
N LEU A 214 9.48 0.20 10.64
CA LEU A 214 9.84 1.42 11.39
C LEU A 214 10.08 2.62 10.46
N ALA A 215 10.76 2.41 9.34
CA ALA A 215 11.00 3.44 8.34
C ALA A 215 9.71 3.89 7.62
N TRP A 216 8.72 3.00 7.46
CA TRP A 216 7.40 3.37 6.96
C TRP A 216 6.66 4.22 8.00
N GLU A 217 6.59 3.75 9.25
CA GLU A 217 5.90 4.43 10.34
C GLU A 217 6.44 5.83 10.61
N SER A 218 7.76 6.03 10.55
CA SER A 218 8.36 7.35 10.77
C SER A 218 7.97 8.39 9.70
N LYS A 219 7.53 7.95 8.53
CA LYS A 219 7.03 8.79 7.44
C LYS A 219 5.52 9.01 7.50
N MET A 220 4.78 8.20 8.24
CA MET A 220 3.34 8.35 8.36
C MET A 220 3.03 9.61 9.16
N GLN A 221 2.23 10.49 8.60
CA GLN A 221 1.68 11.57 9.39
C GLN A 221 0.59 10.98 10.28
N ARG A 222 0.80 11.03 11.59
CA ARG A 222 -0.27 10.81 12.55
C ARG A 222 -1.24 11.96 12.39
N GLU A 223 -2.22 11.82 11.50
CA GLU A 223 -3.39 12.70 11.56
C GLU A 223 -3.87 12.63 13.02
N THR A 224 -4.18 13.77 13.62
CA THR A 224 -4.82 13.81 14.93
C THR A 224 -6.20 13.19 14.75
N TRP A 225 -6.29 11.87 14.87
CA TRP A 225 -7.55 11.14 14.89
C TRP A 225 -8.28 11.68 16.11
N LYS A 226 -9.19 12.62 15.83
CA LYS A 226 -9.82 13.47 16.82
C LYS A 226 -10.37 12.61 17.95
N LEU A 227 -9.91 12.90 19.17
CA LEU A 227 -10.63 12.77 20.44
C LEU A 227 -11.91 11.94 20.34
N GLY A 228 -11.75 10.61 20.39
CA GLY A 228 -12.85 9.68 20.45
C GLY A 228 -12.53 8.64 21.50
N ILE A 229 -13.47 8.41 22.41
CA ILE A 229 -13.43 7.53 23.59
C ILE A 229 -13.18 6.03 23.24
N PHE A 230 -12.84 5.72 21.98
CA PHE A 230 -12.57 4.37 21.48
C PHE A 230 -11.07 4.19 21.22
N LYS A 231 -10.48 3.18 21.87
CA LYS A 231 -9.08 2.71 21.76
C LYS A 231 -8.73 2.13 20.38
N ASN A 232 -9.12 2.78 19.29
CA ASN A 232 -8.73 2.36 17.96
C ASN A 232 -7.32 2.88 17.69
N SER A 233 -6.39 1.95 17.41
CA SER A 233 -5.01 2.28 17.07
C SER A 233 -4.97 3.32 15.93
N PRO A 234 -4.13 4.37 16.04
CA PRO A 234 -4.08 5.47 15.07
C PRO A 234 -3.49 5.07 13.71
N LEU A 235 -3.07 3.81 13.56
CA LEU A 235 -2.39 3.30 12.38
C LEU A 235 -3.39 2.66 11.41
N PRO A 236 -3.21 2.76 10.08
CA PRO A 236 -4.10 2.10 9.13
C PRO A 236 -4.08 0.57 9.22
N THR A 237 -5.20 -0.06 8.89
CA THR A 237 -5.44 -1.50 9.11
C THR A 237 -4.42 -2.38 8.39
N LEU A 238 -4.02 -2.03 7.16
CA LEU A 238 -2.98 -2.75 6.42
C LEU A 238 -1.66 -2.79 7.19
N TYR A 239 -1.21 -1.63 7.70
CA TYR A 239 0.04 -1.55 8.46
C TYR A 239 -0.05 -2.35 9.76
N GLN A 240 -1.18 -2.27 10.48
CA GLN A 240 -1.42 -3.10 11.66
C GLN A 240 -1.37 -4.60 11.33
N TRP A 241 -1.93 -5.02 10.18
CA TRP A 241 -1.86 -6.41 9.74
C TRP A 241 -0.42 -6.85 9.47
N LEU A 242 0.40 -6.02 8.82
CA LEU A 242 1.82 -6.30 8.60
C LEU A 242 2.59 -6.44 9.93
N GLN A 243 2.33 -5.55 10.90
CA GLN A 243 2.92 -5.65 12.24
C GLN A 243 2.51 -6.94 12.96
N LYS A 244 1.22 -7.31 12.87
CA LYS A 244 0.70 -8.57 13.45
C LYS A 244 1.35 -9.79 12.79
N LEU A 245 1.46 -9.79 11.47
CA LEU A 245 2.11 -10.87 10.73
C LEU A 245 3.59 -10.98 11.13
N LYS A 246 4.35 -9.88 11.17
CA LYS A 246 5.73 -9.85 11.67
C LYS A 246 5.83 -10.43 13.09
N GLY A 247 4.93 -10.05 13.98
CA GLY A 247 4.91 -10.56 15.35
C GLY A 247 4.64 -12.07 15.41
N ALA A 248 3.75 -12.59 14.58
CA ALA A 248 3.50 -14.03 14.48
C ALA A 248 4.71 -14.80 13.91
N VAL A 249 5.38 -14.24 12.89
CA VAL A 249 6.63 -14.80 12.33
C VAL A 249 7.72 -14.82 13.40
N LEU A 250 7.87 -13.75 14.17
CA LEU A 250 8.85 -13.66 15.26
C LEU A 250 8.54 -14.67 16.37
N SER A 251 7.27 -14.83 16.78
CA SER A 251 6.86 -15.87 17.74
C SER A 251 7.22 -17.28 17.27
N LYS A 252 7.01 -17.60 15.98
CA LYS A 252 7.44 -18.89 15.42
C LYS A 252 8.95 -19.05 15.39
N PHE A 253 9.68 -18.00 15.01
CA PHE A 253 11.13 -17.99 15.02
C PHE A 253 11.70 -18.28 16.41
N SER A 254 11.20 -17.58 17.43
CA SER A 254 11.65 -17.79 18.81
C SER A 254 11.33 -19.18 19.33
N LEU A 255 10.19 -19.77 18.92
CA LEU A 255 9.86 -21.15 19.26
C LEU A 255 10.82 -22.15 18.58
N TYR A 256 11.00 -22.05 17.25
CA TYR A 256 11.78 -23.02 16.48
C TYR A 256 13.26 -22.99 16.81
N PHE A 257 13.76 -21.83 17.23
CA PHE A 257 15.18 -21.61 17.48
C PHE A 257 15.46 -21.21 18.93
N HIS A 258 14.56 -21.57 19.86
CA HIS A 258 14.71 -21.22 21.27
C HIS A 258 16.08 -21.62 21.82
N ASP A 259 16.51 -22.86 21.58
CA ASP A 259 17.78 -23.38 22.10
C ASP A 259 18.99 -22.68 21.47
N ILE A 260 18.90 -22.34 20.19
CA ILE A 260 19.95 -21.57 19.50
C ILE A 260 20.04 -20.17 20.13
N LEU A 261 18.90 -19.51 20.36
CA LEU A 261 18.85 -18.19 20.98
C LEU A 261 19.37 -18.23 22.42
N ALA A 262 18.96 -19.21 23.21
CA ALA A 262 19.40 -19.38 24.60
C ALA A 262 20.91 -19.60 24.70
N ASN A 263 21.51 -20.30 23.73
CA ASN A 263 22.96 -20.54 23.69
C ASN A 263 23.76 -19.36 23.13
N GLN A 264 23.14 -18.46 22.35
CA GLN A 264 23.82 -17.34 21.68
C GLN A 264 23.51 -15.96 22.29
N THR A 265 22.67 -15.90 23.33
CA THR A 265 22.27 -14.67 24.00
C THR A 265 22.44 -14.79 25.51
N THR A 266 22.51 -13.66 26.23
CA THR A 266 22.51 -13.72 27.69
C THR A 266 21.10 -14.04 28.22
N PRO A 267 20.95 -14.58 29.45
CA PRO A 267 19.63 -14.80 30.04
C PRO A 267 18.77 -13.53 30.16
N THR A 268 19.40 -12.35 30.23
CA THR A 268 18.70 -11.06 30.22
C THR A 268 18.20 -10.71 28.82
N ASP A 269 19.03 -10.92 27.80
CA ASP A 269 18.64 -10.70 26.40
C ASP A 269 17.53 -11.67 25.98
N MET A 270 17.61 -12.93 26.40
CA MET A 270 16.60 -13.93 26.12
C MET A 270 15.23 -13.52 26.72
N ARG A 271 15.21 -13.05 27.96
CA ARG A 271 13.99 -12.51 28.58
C ARG A 271 13.44 -11.29 27.84
N HIS A 272 14.31 -10.42 27.34
CA HIS A 272 13.92 -9.26 26.53
C HIS A 272 13.40 -9.63 25.15
N ILE A 273 13.93 -10.70 24.54
CA ILE A 273 13.41 -11.24 23.28
C ILE A 273 12.01 -11.81 23.51
N CYS A 274 11.83 -12.63 24.56
CA CYS A 274 10.54 -13.22 24.90
C CYS A 274 9.47 -12.17 25.23
N SER A 275 9.83 -11.09 25.94
CA SER A 275 8.88 -10.01 26.29
C SER A 275 8.33 -9.24 25.08
N LYS A 276 9.02 -9.31 23.94
CA LYS A 276 8.59 -8.69 22.67
C LYS A 276 7.72 -9.60 21.80
N LEU A 277 7.51 -10.85 22.20
CA LEU A 277 6.69 -11.79 21.43
C LEU A 277 5.21 -11.48 21.61
N HIS A 278 4.46 -11.50 20.50
CA HIS A 278 2.99 -11.44 20.58
C HIS A 278 2.44 -12.68 21.28
N HIS A 279 3.09 -13.83 21.06
CA HIS A 279 2.82 -15.08 21.74
C HIS A 279 4.15 -15.74 22.11
N ASP A 280 4.40 -15.91 23.40
CA ASP A 280 5.45 -16.82 23.87
C ASP A 280 4.86 -18.24 23.90
N TYR A 281 5.26 -19.06 22.93
CA TYR A 281 4.82 -20.45 22.82
C TYR A 281 5.68 -21.41 23.64
N TYR A 282 6.85 -20.97 24.12
CA TYR A 282 7.76 -21.84 24.87
C TYR A 282 7.35 -21.91 26.34
N GLN A 283 6.81 -20.82 26.89
CA GLN A 283 6.32 -20.75 28.27
C GLN A 283 4.83 -21.12 28.44
N LYS A 284 4.12 -21.39 27.35
CA LYS A 284 2.72 -21.87 27.36
C LYS A 284 2.67 -23.38 27.40
#